data_AF-U9TJM9-F1
#
_entry.id   AF-U9TJM9-F1
#
_cell.length_a   1.000
_cell.length_b   1.000
_cell.length_c   1.000
_cell.angle_alpha   90.00
_cell.angle_beta   90.00
_cell.angle_gamma   90.00
#
_symmetry.space_group_name_H-M   'P 1'
#
loop_
_entity.id
_entity.type
_entity.pdbx_description
1 polymer ?
#
loop_
_entity_poly.entity_id
_entity_poly.type
_entity_poly.pdbx_seq_one_letter_code
_entity_poly.pdbx_strand_id
1 'polypeptide(L)'
;MLKPKQSGNQVIDDFIRYTQSNYAIIEGGKMEFIPYDQFKNIEFIAEGGFSKIYKATWVDGPINNWDEIKNNHWNITRNNNYTVVLKKLNNSKNITSKELNELKILYQIASSTKNLYIGHLSEYFGITQEPNTKDIVFIMEYYALGDLMHYLNNDFYNISWETKLYGLWNITNGFCLIHGTGITHRDLH
;
A
#
# COMPACT_ATOMS: atom_id res chain seq x y z
N MET A 1 21.37 1.67 -6.84
CA MET A 1 20.03 1.08 -7.01
C MET A 1 19.94 -0.07 -6.02
N LEU A 2 18.96 -0.08 -5.12
CA LEU A 2 18.62 -1.32 -4.40
C LEU A 2 18.43 -2.40 -5.45
N LYS A 3 19.06 -3.56 -5.31
CA LYS A 3 18.71 -4.71 -6.16
C LYS A 3 17.41 -5.27 -5.58
N PRO A 4 16.24 -5.07 -6.22
CA PRO A 4 15.01 -5.64 -5.71
C PRO A 4 15.17 -7.16 -5.63
N LYS A 5 14.69 -7.74 -4.53
CA LYS A 5 14.56 -9.20 -4.42
C LYS A 5 13.61 -9.65 -5.53
N GLN A 6 14.00 -10.67 -6.28
CA GLN A 6 13.17 -11.20 -7.37
C GLN A 6 12.12 -12.14 -6.79
N SER A 7 10.88 -11.99 -7.25
CA SER A 7 9.76 -12.88 -6.91
C SER A 7 9.80 -14.18 -7.70
N GLY A 8 10.50 -14.20 -8.84
CA GLY A 8 10.42 -15.28 -9.82
C GLY A 8 9.17 -15.17 -10.72
N ASN A 9 8.36 -14.12 -10.55
CA ASN A 9 7.26 -13.77 -11.44
C ASN A 9 7.61 -12.48 -12.20
N GLN A 10 7.73 -12.59 -13.52
CA GLN A 10 8.13 -11.45 -14.36
C GLN A 10 7.18 -10.24 -14.25
N VAL A 11 5.87 -10.46 -14.12
CA VAL A 11 4.89 -9.36 -14.04
C VAL A 11 5.09 -8.55 -12.76
N ILE A 12 5.32 -9.22 -11.63
CA ILE A 12 5.63 -8.56 -10.35
C ILE A 12 6.98 -7.87 -10.44
N ASP A 13 8.01 -8.58 -10.91
CA ASP A 13 9.38 -8.06 -10.94
C ASP A 13 9.50 -6.82 -11.85
N ASP A 14 8.81 -6.82 -12.98
CA ASP A 14 8.76 -5.68 -13.90
C ASP A 14 8.00 -4.50 -13.29
N PHE A 15 6.89 -4.76 -12.59
CA PHE A 15 6.14 -3.72 -11.88
C PHE A 15 6.96 -3.09 -10.75
N ILE A 16 7.60 -3.90 -9.89
CA ILE A 16 8.44 -3.40 -8.80
C ILE A 16 9.60 -2.58 -9.36
N ARG A 17 10.30 -3.09 -10.40
CA ARG A 17 11.37 -2.34 -11.07
C ARG A 17 10.88 -1.03 -11.68
N TYR A 18 9.69 -1.02 -12.26
CA TYR A 18 9.07 0.17 -12.81
C TYR A 18 8.83 1.24 -11.73
N THR A 19 8.26 0.86 -10.58
CA THR A 19 8.03 1.80 -9.47
C THR A 19 9.32 2.35 -8.87
N GLN A 20 10.38 1.54 -8.81
CA GLN A 20 11.67 1.95 -8.23
C GLN A 20 12.53 2.79 -9.19
N SER A 21 12.40 2.61 -10.51
CA SER A 21 13.26 3.27 -11.51
C SER A 21 12.74 4.63 -11.98
N ASN A 22 11.42 4.82 -12.01
CA ASN A 22 10.81 6.02 -12.60
C ASN A 22 10.54 7.15 -11.59
N TYR A 23 11.01 7.01 -10.35
CA TYR A 23 10.57 7.83 -9.22
C TYR A 23 11.74 8.41 -8.41
N ALA A 24 12.70 9.03 -9.09
CA ALA A 24 13.82 9.72 -8.43
C ALA A 24 13.43 11.03 -7.69
N ILE A 25 12.14 11.34 -7.50
CA ILE A 25 11.72 12.70 -7.08
C ILE A 25 10.73 12.75 -5.90
N ILE A 26 10.04 11.67 -5.49
CA ILE A 26 9.07 11.80 -4.37
C ILE A 26 9.13 10.62 -3.38
N GLU A 27 8.85 10.93 -2.12
CA GLU A 27 8.81 10.01 -0.99
C GLU A 27 7.47 9.26 -0.97
N GLY A 28 7.46 7.96 -0.63
CA GLY A 28 6.23 7.17 -0.44
C GLY A 28 5.68 6.39 -1.64
N GLY A 29 6.24 6.54 -2.85
CA GLY A 29 5.76 5.82 -4.06
C GLY A 29 6.51 4.52 -4.41
N LYS A 30 7.62 4.21 -3.73
CA LYS A 30 8.47 3.05 -4.04
C LYS A 30 7.92 1.80 -3.39
N MET A 31 7.53 0.84 -4.23
CA MET A 31 7.09 -0.46 -3.76
C MET A 31 8.25 -1.44 -3.70
N GLU A 32 8.19 -2.34 -2.73
CA GLU A 32 9.15 -3.43 -2.58
C GLU A 32 8.48 -4.79 -2.87
N PHE A 33 9.28 -5.76 -3.33
CA PHE A 33 8.91 -7.16 -3.19
C PHE A 33 9.47 -7.71 -1.88
N ILE A 34 8.60 -8.21 -1.01
CA ILE A 34 8.97 -8.69 0.32
C ILE A 34 8.81 -10.21 0.34
N PRO A 35 9.85 -11.00 0.69
CA PRO A 35 9.71 -12.43 0.93
C PRO A 35 8.68 -12.72 2.03
N TYR A 36 7.80 -13.70 1.81
CA TYR A 36 6.67 -13.95 2.71
C TYR A 36 7.09 -14.34 4.15
N ASP A 37 8.28 -14.92 4.31
CA ASP A 37 8.83 -15.33 5.61
C ASP A 37 9.17 -14.15 6.54
N GLN A 38 9.17 -12.92 6.02
CA GLN A 38 9.31 -11.67 6.77
C GLN A 38 8.06 -11.30 7.57
N PHE A 39 6.92 -11.93 7.30
CA PHE A 39 5.67 -11.68 8.01
C PHE A 39 5.47 -12.71 9.12
N LYS A 40 5.28 -12.21 10.35
CA LYS A 40 5.01 -12.99 11.56
C LYS A 40 3.64 -12.62 12.13
N ASN A 41 3.15 -13.43 13.06
CA ASN A 41 1.88 -13.19 13.77
C ASN A 41 0.73 -12.92 12.81
N ILE A 42 0.62 -13.72 11.75
CA ILE A 42 -0.39 -13.54 10.71
C ILE A 42 -1.76 -13.94 11.26
N GLU A 43 -2.67 -12.98 11.35
CA GLU A 43 -4.01 -13.12 11.90
C GLU A 43 -5.04 -12.78 10.83
N PHE A 44 -6.06 -13.62 10.64
CA PHE A 44 -7.15 -13.33 9.71
C PHE A 44 -8.08 -12.25 10.27
N ILE A 45 -8.38 -11.23 9.46
CA ILE A 45 -9.28 -10.12 9.83
C ILE A 45 -10.65 -10.30 9.18
N ALA A 46 -10.67 -10.47 7.85
CA ALA A 46 -11.91 -10.43 7.08
C ALA A 46 -11.73 -11.10 5.71
N GLU A 47 -12.85 -11.50 5.10
CA GLU A 47 -12.90 -12.01 3.73
C GLU A 47 -13.99 -11.27 2.96
N GLY A 48 -13.62 -10.78 1.77
CA GLY A 48 -14.55 -10.23 0.80
C GLY A 48 -14.62 -11.11 -0.45
N GLY A 49 -15.38 -10.66 -1.45
CA GLY A 49 -15.57 -11.43 -2.69
C GLY A 49 -14.30 -11.72 -3.48
N PHE A 50 -13.29 -10.84 -3.39
CA PHE A 50 -12.08 -10.91 -4.22
C PHE A 50 -10.78 -11.12 -3.41
N SER A 51 -10.83 -10.97 -2.09
CA SER A 51 -9.63 -11.02 -1.27
C SER A 51 -9.89 -11.44 0.17
N LYS A 52 -8.86 -12.00 0.79
CA LYS A 52 -8.76 -12.25 2.24
C LYS A 52 -7.79 -11.26 2.86
N ILE A 53 -8.16 -10.69 3.99
CA ILE A 53 -7.42 -9.66 4.69
C ILE A 53 -6.83 -10.27 5.96
N TYR A 54 -5.53 -10.08 6.15
CA TYR A 54 -4.82 -10.51 7.34
C TYR A 54 -4.07 -9.33 7.96
N LYS A 55 -3.90 -9.36 9.27
CA LYS A 55 -2.95 -8.54 10.02
C LYS A 55 -1.64 -9.30 10.14
N ALA A 56 -0.50 -8.62 10.07
CA ALA A 56 0.79 -9.26 10.32
C ALA A 56 1.81 -8.26 10.89
N THR A 57 2.86 -8.79 11.49
CA THR A 57 4.09 -8.05 11.81
C THR A 57 5.11 -8.25 10.70
N TRP A 58 5.52 -7.18 10.02
CA TRP A 58 6.66 -7.16 9.11
C TRP A 58 7.95 -6.92 9.90
N VAL A 59 8.81 -7.94 9.97
CA VAL A 59 10.05 -7.92 10.79
C VAL A 59 10.99 -6.78 10.40
N ASP A 60 11.38 -6.69 9.13
CA ASP A 60 12.24 -5.61 8.65
C ASP A 60 11.50 -4.27 8.54
N GLY A 61 10.19 -4.29 8.31
CA GLY A 61 9.36 -3.10 8.15
C GLY A 61 9.63 -2.25 6.90
N PRO A 62 8.83 -1.19 6.70
CA PRO A 62 9.00 -0.28 5.57
C PRO A 62 10.26 0.57 5.73
N ILE A 63 10.79 1.02 4.59
CA ILE A 63 11.91 1.97 4.55
C ILE A 63 11.39 3.34 5.01
N ASN A 64 11.99 3.87 6.08
CA ASN A 64 11.60 5.13 6.70
C ASN A 64 12.15 6.34 5.93
N ASN A 65 13.38 6.23 5.43
CA ASN A 65 13.98 7.28 4.62
C ASN A 65 14.72 6.66 3.43
N TRP A 66 14.41 7.18 2.25
CA TRP A 66 15.09 6.86 0.99
C TRP A 66 16.21 7.86 0.71
N ASP A 67 16.90 8.32 1.76
CA ASP A 67 17.94 9.34 1.71
C ASP A 67 18.93 9.07 0.59
N GLU A 68 19.23 10.14 -0.15
CA GLU A 68 20.13 10.10 -1.28
C GLU A 68 21.52 9.66 -0.88
N ILE A 69 22.16 8.98 -1.83
CA ILE A 69 23.46 8.33 -1.72
C ILE A 69 24.50 9.29 -1.10
N LYS A 70 24.95 9.01 0.12
CA LYS A 70 26.26 9.48 0.59
C LYS A 70 27.29 8.39 0.30
N ASN A 71 28.32 8.72 -0.47
CA ASN A 71 29.48 7.86 -0.73
C ASN A 71 29.15 6.47 -1.33
N ASN A 72 28.29 6.41 -2.35
CA ASN A 72 27.88 5.18 -3.04
C ASN A 72 27.14 4.13 -2.19
N HIS A 73 26.71 4.48 -0.98
CA HIS A 73 25.88 3.61 -0.14
C HIS A 73 24.56 4.31 0.21
N TRP A 74 23.46 3.57 0.08
CA TRP A 74 22.16 4.01 0.56
C TRP A 74 22.14 3.79 2.08
N ASN A 75 21.99 4.87 2.87
CA ASN A 75 21.74 4.74 4.31
C ASN A 75 20.25 4.46 4.53
N ILE A 76 19.85 3.20 4.32
CA ILE A 76 18.47 2.78 4.47
C ILE A 76 18.19 2.53 5.95
N THR A 77 17.26 3.29 6.51
CA THR A 77 16.67 3.01 7.81
C THR A 77 15.30 2.37 7.61
N ARG A 78 14.96 1.37 8.42
CA ARG A 78 13.67 0.67 8.35
C ARG A 78 12.96 0.73 9.69
N ASN A 79 11.63 0.76 9.63
CA ASN A 79 10.78 0.73 10.82
C ASN A 79 10.49 -0.72 11.22
N ASN A 80 11.46 -1.37 11.86
CA ASN A 80 11.38 -2.79 12.22
C ASN A 80 10.11 -3.12 13.04
N ASN A 81 9.62 -4.36 12.90
CA ASN A 81 8.43 -4.88 13.57
C ASN A 81 7.16 -4.04 13.31
N TYR A 82 7.00 -3.61 12.06
CA TYR A 82 5.87 -2.80 11.63
C TYR A 82 4.58 -3.63 11.52
N THR A 83 3.45 -3.08 11.94
CA THR A 83 2.16 -3.75 11.76
C THR A 83 1.58 -3.41 10.40
N VAL A 84 1.25 -4.42 9.61
CA VAL A 84 0.73 -4.26 8.24
C VAL A 84 -0.55 -5.06 8.02
N VAL A 85 -1.28 -4.67 6.99
CA VAL A 85 -2.34 -5.47 6.38
C VAL A 85 -1.79 -6.24 5.18
N LEU A 86 -2.09 -7.54 5.14
CA LEU A 86 -1.84 -8.41 4.00
C LEU A 86 -3.17 -8.69 3.29
N LYS A 87 -3.40 -8.03 2.16
CA LYS A 87 -4.58 -8.25 1.30
C LYS A 87 -4.22 -9.31 0.25
N LYS A 88 -4.60 -10.56 0.52
CA LYS A 88 -4.40 -11.70 -0.37
C LYS A 88 -5.51 -11.76 -1.41
N LEU A 89 -5.16 -11.71 -2.70
CA LEU A 89 -6.12 -11.82 -3.80
C LEU A 89 -6.46 -13.29 -4.07
N ASN A 90 -7.76 -13.61 -4.15
CA ASN A 90 -8.23 -14.97 -4.35
C ASN A 90 -7.86 -15.50 -5.75
N ASN A 91 -7.33 -16.72 -5.83
CA ASN A 91 -7.03 -17.43 -7.09
C ASN A 91 -6.14 -16.63 -8.06
N SER A 92 -5.17 -15.90 -7.53
CA SER A 92 -4.33 -14.98 -8.29
C SER A 92 -2.99 -15.59 -8.73
N LYS A 93 -2.81 -16.90 -8.58
CA LYS A 93 -1.60 -17.63 -9.03
C LYS A 93 -1.18 -17.35 -10.49
N ASN A 94 -2.14 -17.35 -11.41
CA ASN A 94 -1.88 -17.14 -12.85
C ASN A 94 -2.01 -15.65 -13.19
N ILE A 95 -1.07 -14.87 -12.65
CA ILE A 95 -1.08 -13.41 -12.67
C ILE A 95 -1.08 -12.88 -14.10
N THR A 96 -1.99 -11.95 -14.37
CA THR A 96 -1.87 -11.03 -15.49
C THR A 96 -1.54 -9.63 -14.98
N SER A 97 -1.34 -8.70 -15.90
CA SER A 97 -1.11 -7.30 -15.55
C SER A 97 -2.35 -6.63 -14.91
N LYS A 98 -3.53 -7.27 -14.96
CA LYS A 98 -4.80 -6.74 -14.45
C LYS A 98 -4.95 -6.86 -12.93
N GLU A 99 -4.43 -7.92 -12.33
CA GLU A 99 -4.50 -8.12 -10.88
C GLU A 99 -3.72 -7.03 -10.13
N LEU A 100 -2.74 -6.40 -10.78
CA LEU A 100 -1.98 -5.27 -10.24
C LEU A 100 -2.59 -3.90 -10.56
N ASN A 101 -3.80 -3.84 -11.13
CA ASN A 101 -4.39 -2.57 -11.57
C ASN A 101 -4.59 -1.57 -10.42
N GLU A 102 -4.98 -2.05 -9.24
CA GLU A 102 -5.10 -1.24 -8.02
C GLU A 102 -3.79 -0.52 -7.69
N LEU A 103 -2.66 -1.25 -7.62
CA LEU A 103 -1.34 -0.68 -7.35
C LEU A 103 -0.85 0.25 -8.46
N LYS A 104 -1.15 -0.07 -9.73
CA LYS A 104 -0.79 0.78 -10.87
C LYS A 104 -1.50 2.12 -10.85
N ILE A 105 -2.79 2.13 -10.50
CA ILE A 105 -3.58 3.35 -10.38
C ILE A 105 -3.00 4.23 -9.27
N LEU A 106 -2.73 3.64 -8.10
CA LEU A 106 -2.13 4.38 -6.98
C LEU A 106 -0.75 4.94 -7.34
N TYR A 107 0.09 4.13 -7.97
CA TYR A 107 1.38 4.59 -8.47
C TYR A 107 1.22 5.73 -9.48
N GLN A 108 0.26 5.63 -10.42
CA GLN A 108 -0.01 6.68 -11.40
C GLN A 108 -0.42 7.99 -10.72
N ILE A 109 -1.33 7.93 -9.74
CA ILE A 109 -1.73 9.09 -8.93
C ILE A 109 -0.49 9.70 -8.27
N ALA A 110 0.26 8.90 -7.51
CA ALA A 110 1.47 9.36 -6.81
C ALA A 110 2.52 9.97 -7.77
N SER A 111 2.63 9.46 -9.01
CA SER A 111 3.57 10.00 -10.02
C SER A 111 3.09 11.26 -10.73
N SER A 112 1.78 11.44 -10.86
CA SER A 112 1.19 12.63 -11.48
C SER A 112 1.22 13.85 -10.56
N THR A 113 1.24 13.63 -9.25
CA THR A 113 1.12 14.68 -8.25
C THR A 113 2.46 15.03 -7.63
N LYS A 114 3.32 15.69 -8.41
CA LYS A 114 4.69 16.05 -8.00
C LYS A 114 4.81 16.88 -6.70
N ASN A 115 3.72 17.46 -6.21
CA ASN A 115 3.70 18.38 -5.05
C ASN A 115 2.49 18.21 -4.13
N LEU A 116 1.73 17.10 -4.19
CA LEU A 116 0.55 16.91 -3.33
C LEU A 116 0.79 15.83 -2.30
N TYR A 117 0.31 16.10 -1.08
CA TYR A 117 0.28 15.15 0.02
C TYR A 117 -0.65 13.98 -0.34
N ILE A 118 -0.08 12.79 -0.52
CA ILE A 118 -0.84 11.56 -0.85
C ILE A 118 -1.43 10.86 0.38
N GLY A 119 -1.29 11.43 1.58
CA GLY A 119 -1.81 10.84 2.83
C GLY A 119 -3.33 10.78 2.94
N HIS A 120 -4.05 11.14 1.88
CA HIS A 120 -5.49 10.95 1.73
C HIS A 120 -5.85 9.60 1.06
N LEU A 121 -4.87 8.85 0.57
CA LEU A 121 -5.04 7.53 -0.02
C LEU A 121 -4.42 6.46 0.87
N SER A 122 -4.90 5.23 0.75
CA SER A 122 -4.29 4.11 1.45
C SER A 122 -2.85 3.90 0.98
N GLU A 123 -1.96 3.67 1.95
CA GLU A 123 -0.55 3.45 1.67
C GLU A 123 -0.26 1.97 1.38
N TYR A 124 0.54 1.73 0.33
CA TYR A 124 0.93 0.41 -0.12
C TYR A 124 2.45 0.32 -0.15
N PHE A 125 2.99 -0.59 0.65
CA PHE A 125 4.43 -0.83 0.74
C PHE A 125 4.94 -1.75 -0.38
N GLY A 126 4.05 -2.56 -0.95
CA GLY A 126 4.37 -3.37 -2.12
C GLY A 126 3.68 -4.72 -2.11
N ILE A 127 4.41 -5.75 -2.56
CA ILE A 127 3.86 -7.05 -2.91
C ILE A 127 4.65 -8.17 -2.24
N THR A 128 3.94 -9.20 -1.79
CA THR A 128 4.50 -10.53 -1.53
C THR A 128 3.68 -11.60 -2.25
N GLN A 129 4.13 -12.85 -2.19
CA GLN A 129 3.39 -14.00 -2.72
C GLN A 129 3.27 -15.07 -1.64
N GLU A 130 2.05 -15.60 -1.47
CA GLU A 130 1.81 -16.67 -0.51
C GLU A 130 2.53 -17.95 -0.99
N PRO A 131 3.39 -18.58 -0.14
CA PRO A 131 4.26 -19.66 -0.57
C PRO A 131 3.56 -20.86 -1.21
N ASN A 132 2.37 -21.24 -0.72
CA ASN A 132 1.67 -22.46 -1.13
C ASN A 132 0.82 -22.25 -2.39
N THR A 133 -0.08 -21.27 -2.32
CA THR A 133 -1.04 -20.93 -3.38
C THR A 133 -0.40 -20.11 -4.50
N LYS A 134 0.69 -19.40 -4.22
CA LYS A 134 1.31 -18.39 -5.11
C LYS A 134 0.39 -17.20 -5.42
N ASP A 135 -0.68 -17.03 -4.65
CA ASP A 135 -1.54 -15.88 -4.73
C ASP A 135 -0.77 -14.60 -4.37
N ILE A 136 -1.07 -13.52 -5.09
CA ILE A 136 -0.58 -12.18 -4.81
C ILE A 136 -1.12 -11.70 -3.47
N VAL A 137 -0.25 -11.07 -2.71
CA VAL A 137 -0.61 -10.39 -1.46
C VAL A 137 -0.10 -8.96 -1.53
N PHE A 138 -1.00 -7.99 -1.39
CA PHE A 138 -0.64 -6.59 -1.23
C PHE A 138 -0.31 -6.31 0.23
N ILE A 139 0.70 -5.49 0.46
CA ILE A 139 1.16 -5.09 1.78
C ILE A 139 0.78 -3.62 1.98
N MET A 140 -0.08 -3.37 2.96
CA MET A 140 -0.74 -2.08 3.17
C MET A 140 -0.55 -1.60 4.62
N GLU A 141 -0.71 -0.31 4.84
CA GLU A 141 -0.80 0.30 6.17
C GLU A 141 -1.93 -0.33 7.00
N TYR A 142 -1.68 -0.56 8.29
CA TYR A 142 -2.71 -1.00 9.23
C TYR A 142 -3.36 0.19 9.95
N TYR A 143 -4.61 0.48 9.60
CA TYR A 143 -5.41 1.52 10.24
C TYR A 143 -6.09 0.99 11.52
N ALA A 144 -5.49 1.27 12.67
CA ALA A 144 -5.93 0.72 13.97
C ALA A 144 -7.36 1.13 14.38
N LEU A 145 -7.89 2.22 13.84
CA LEU A 145 -9.25 2.70 14.11
C LEU A 145 -10.32 2.01 13.23
N GLY A 146 -9.91 1.15 12.31
CA GLY A 146 -10.81 0.45 11.38
C GLY A 146 -11.34 1.36 10.27
N ASP A 147 -12.46 0.97 9.68
CA ASP A 147 -13.16 1.77 8.67
C ASP A 147 -13.90 2.97 9.27
N LEU A 148 -14.24 3.95 8.43
CA LEU A 148 -14.88 5.18 8.85
C LEU A 148 -16.24 4.93 9.52
N MET A 149 -17.00 3.93 9.05
CA MET A 149 -18.30 3.60 9.61
C MET A 149 -18.15 3.06 11.03
N HIS A 150 -17.20 2.16 11.26
CA HIS A 150 -16.88 1.65 12.60
C HIS A 150 -16.41 2.78 13.52
N TYR A 151 -15.48 3.62 13.04
CA TYR A 151 -14.97 4.77 13.79
C TYR A 151 -16.09 5.73 14.22
N LEU A 152 -16.97 6.10 13.28
CA LEU A 152 -18.08 7.00 13.57
C LEU A 152 -19.14 6.35 14.47
N ASN A 153 -19.49 5.09 14.25
CA ASN A 153 -20.53 4.41 15.04
C ASN A 153 -20.14 4.23 16.52
N ASN A 154 -18.85 4.10 16.81
CA ASN A 154 -18.38 3.93 18.19
C ASN A 154 -18.52 5.20 19.04
N ASP A 155 -18.43 6.39 18.43
CA ASP A 155 -18.30 7.63 19.20
C ASP A 155 -18.90 8.90 18.55
N PHE A 156 -19.87 8.74 17.65
CA PHE A 156 -20.38 9.82 16.79
C PHE A 156 -20.69 11.11 17.54
N TYR A 157 -21.33 11.04 18.71
CA TYR A 157 -21.76 12.21 19.45
C TYR A 157 -20.62 12.93 20.19
N ASN A 158 -19.53 12.22 20.52
CA ASN A 158 -18.38 12.83 21.20
C ASN A 158 -17.30 13.30 20.22
N ILE A 159 -17.30 12.82 18.98
CA ILE A 159 -16.42 13.35 17.93
C ILE A 159 -16.83 14.79 17.60
N SER A 160 -15.87 15.72 17.72
CA SER A 160 -16.09 17.14 17.44
C SER A 160 -16.49 17.38 15.98
N TRP A 161 -17.23 18.46 15.73
CA TRP A 161 -17.56 18.88 14.37
C TRP A 161 -16.32 19.18 13.53
N GLU A 162 -15.28 19.73 14.14
CA GLU A 162 -14.00 20.00 13.48
C GLU A 162 -13.36 18.70 12.96
N THR A 163 -13.30 17.64 13.78
CA THR A 163 -12.76 16.33 13.38
C THR A 163 -13.56 15.72 12.23
N LYS A 164 -14.90 15.82 12.27
CA LYS A 164 -15.77 15.33 11.18
C LYS A 164 -15.53 16.07 9.87
N LEU A 165 -15.45 17.41 9.94
CA LEU A 165 -15.17 18.25 8.77
C LEU A 165 -13.78 17.99 8.20
N TYR A 166 -12.79 17.76 9.07
CA TYR A 166 -11.44 17.39 8.65
C TYR A 166 -11.43 16.02 7.94
N GLY A 167 -12.16 15.03 8.47
CA GLY A 167 -12.36 13.75 7.79
C GLY A 167 -12.97 13.89 6.40
N LEU A 168 -14.04 14.68 6.26
CA LEU A 168 -14.68 14.96 4.97
C LEU A 168 -13.72 15.67 4.00
N TRP A 169 -12.94 16.63 4.49
CA TRP A 169 -11.91 17.32 3.70
C TRP A 169 -10.84 16.33 3.19
N ASN A 170 -10.37 15.40 4.03
CA ASN A 170 -9.43 14.36 3.61
C ASN A 170 -10.01 13.46 2.51
N ILE A 171 -11.25 12.98 2.68
CA ILE A 171 -11.95 12.14 1.69
C ILE A 171 -12.08 12.90 0.36
N THR A 172 -12.50 14.16 0.41
CA THR A 172 -12.68 15.01 -0.78
C THR A 172 -11.35 15.21 -1.52
N ASN A 173 -10.24 15.44 -0.81
CA ASN A 173 -8.92 15.53 -1.43
C ASN A 173 -8.50 14.20 -2.07
N GLY A 174 -8.73 13.06 -1.41
CA GLY A 174 -8.51 11.73 -2.00
C GLY A 174 -9.24 11.57 -3.34
N PHE A 175 -10.49 12.01 -3.43
CA PHE A 175 -11.24 12.00 -4.68
C PHE A 175 -10.69 12.96 -5.73
N CYS A 176 -10.30 14.18 -5.36
CA CYS A 176 -9.65 15.11 -6.28
C CYS A 176 -8.39 14.49 -6.91
N LEU A 177 -7.59 13.74 -6.12
CA LEU A 177 -6.41 13.03 -6.62
C LEU A 177 -6.79 11.92 -7.62
N ILE A 178 -7.76 11.08 -7.27
CA ILE A 178 -8.22 9.98 -8.16
C ILE A 178 -8.78 10.56 -9.47
N HIS A 179 -9.70 11.54 -9.38
CA HIS A 179 -10.33 12.14 -10.56
C HIS A 179 -9.35 12.92 -11.42
N GLY A 180 -8.30 13.52 -10.83
CA GLY A 180 -7.22 14.18 -11.56
C GLY A 180 -6.48 13.27 -12.55
N THR A 181 -6.57 11.95 -12.37
CA THR A 181 -5.99 10.95 -13.29
C THR A 181 -7.00 10.41 -14.32
N GLY A 182 -8.23 10.92 -14.33
CA GLY A 182 -9.32 10.45 -15.20
C GLY A 182 -9.95 9.12 -14.76
N ILE A 183 -9.70 8.70 -13.52
CA ILE A 183 -10.21 7.45 -12.94
C ILE A 183 -11.43 7.74 -12.07
N THR A 184 -12.38 6.80 -12.01
CA THR A 184 -13.54 6.86 -11.11
C THR A 184 -13.48 5.68 -10.13
N HIS A 185 -13.65 5.93 -8.82
CA HIS A 185 -13.56 4.90 -7.77
C HIS A 185 -14.62 3.80 -7.89
N ARG A 186 -15.85 4.16 -8.31
CA ARG A 186 -17.01 3.28 -8.58
C ARG A 186 -17.64 2.53 -7.40
N ASP A 187 -16.96 2.41 -6.26
CA ASP A 187 -17.48 1.64 -5.12
C ASP A 187 -17.16 2.29 -3.75
N LEU A 188 -17.45 3.59 -3.62
CA LEU A 188 -17.28 4.31 -2.35
C LEU A 188 -18.41 3.90 -1.39
N HIS A 189 -18.04 3.48 -0.18
CA HIS A 189 -18.94 3.16 0.92
C HIS A 189 -18.32 3.59 2.26
#